data_AF-A0A9D5LS53-F1
#
_entry.id   AF-A0A9D5LS53-F1
#
_cell.length_a   1.000
_cell.length_b   1.000
_cell.length_c   1.000
_cell.angle_alpha   90.00
_cell.angle_beta   90.00
_cell.angle_gamma   90.00
#
_symmetry.space_group_name_H-M   'P 1'
#
loop_
_entity.id
_entity.type
_entity.pdbx_description
1 polymer ?
#
loop_
_entity_poly.entity_id
_entity_poly.type
_entity_poly.pdbx_seq_one_letter_code
_entity_poly.pdbx_strand_id
1 'polypeptide(L)' 'MDTSTRIRFIFIALLWIVLCYLVIVSQPFTPWVAFVLVTSGIVVWVPLYKKYIKNGRRDK' A
#
# COMPACT_ATOMS: atom_id res chain seq x y z
N MET A 1 15.89 9.37 -6.15
CA MET A 1 15.25 8.13 -5.68
C MET A 1 14.94 7.29 -6.91
N ASP A 2 15.84 6.36 -7.17
CA ASP A 2 15.87 5.48 -8.32
C ASP A 2 14.51 4.84 -8.60
N THR A 3 14.18 4.75 -9.88
CA THR A 3 12.99 4.07 -10.39
C THR A 3 12.88 2.62 -9.90
N SER A 4 14.01 2.01 -9.53
CA SER A 4 14.08 0.68 -8.91
C SER A 4 13.42 0.60 -7.53
N THR A 5 13.76 1.53 -6.61
CA THR A 5 13.14 1.58 -5.26
C THR A 5 11.63 1.84 -5.38
N ARG A 6 11.27 2.73 -6.33
CA ARG A 6 9.90 3.11 -6.67
C ARG A 6 9.01 1.94 -7.11
N ILE A 7 9.56 0.96 -7.83
CA ILE A 7 8.83 -0.22 -8.33
C ILE A 7 8.74 -1.27 -7.22
N ARG A 8 9.82 -1.49 -6.46
CA ARG A 8 9.85 -2.43 -5.32
C ARG A 8 8.78 -2.11 -4.28
N PHE A 9 8.58 -0.84 -3.96
CA PHE A 9 7.54 -0.40 -3.03
C PHE A 9 6.12 -0.58 -3.58
N ILE A 10 5.89 -0.43 -4.90
CA ILE A 10 4.58 -0.70 -5.50
C ILE A 10 4.32 -2.22 -5.52
N PHE A 11 5.35 -3.00 -5.77
CA PHE A 11 5.26 -4.45 -5.76
C PHE A 11 4.91 -5.00 -4.37
N ILE A 12 5.54 -4.47 -3.31
CA ILE A 12 5.22 -4.87 -1.94
C ILE A 12 3.79 -4.46 -1.55
N ALA A 13 3.32 -3.29 -2.01
CA ALA A 13 1.96 -2.80 -1.80
C ALA A 13 0.92 -3.73 -2.43
N LEU A 14 1.14 -4.11 -3.69
CA LEU A 14 0.27 -5.03 -4.44
C LEU A 14 0.22 -6.40 -3.77
N LEU A 15 1.39 -6.96 -3.43
CA LEU A 15 1.49 -8.26 -2.77
C LEU A 15 0.73 -8.25 -1.44
N TRP A 16 0.82 -7.15 -0.71
CA TRP A 16 0.18 -7.01 0.58
C TRP A 16 -1.35 -6.86 0.47
N ILE A 17 -1.89 -6.14 -0.54
CA ILE A 17 -3.34 -6.11 -0.82
C ILE A 17 -3.87 -7.52 -1.10
N VAL A 18 -3.15 -8.31 -1.91
CA VAL A 18 -3.53 -9.70 -2.21
C VAL A 18 -3.56 -10.54 -0.93
N LEU A 19 -2.55 -10.41 -0.08
CA LEU A 19 -2.47 -11.15 1.19
C LEU A 19 -3.62 -10.77 2.13
N CYS A 20 -3.90 -9.47 2.24
CA CYS A 20 -5.03 -8.93 2.99
C CYS A 20 -6.38 -9.49 2.49
N TYR A 21 -6.58 -9.56 1.18
CA TYR A 21 -7.78 -10.15 0.59
C TYR A 21 -7.93 -11.64 0.93
N LEU A 22 -6.82 -12.38 0.90
CA LEU A 22 -6.79 -13.81 1.21
C LEU A 22 -7.09 -14.06 2.71
N VAL A 23 -6.53 -13.23 3.59
CA VAL A 23 -6.82 -13.25 5.04
C VAL A 23 -8.29 -12.96 5.32
N ILE A 24 -8.85 -11.96 4.65
CA ILE A 24 -10.28 -11.59 4.73
C ILE A 24 -11.19 -12.76 4.33
N VAL A 25 -10.83 -13.48 3.27
CA VAL A 25 -11.61 -14.64 2.78
C VAL A 25 -11.45 -15.86 3.69
N SER A 26 -10.28 -16.04 4.30
CA SER A 26 -9.97 -17.24 5.10
C SER A 26 -10.24 -17.12 6.60
N GLN A 27 -10.45 -15.91 7.14
CA GLN A 27 -10.57 -15.69 8.59
C GLN A 27 -11.82 -14.88 8.96
N PRO A 28 -12.43 -15.15 10.13
CA PRO A 28 -13.53 -14.34 10.63
C PRO A 28 -13.04 -12.91 10.91
N PHE A 29 -13.75 -11.92 10.36
CA PHE A 29 -13.45 -10.50 10.49
C PHE A 29 -13.43 -10.07 11.95
N THR A 30 -12.23 -10.11 12.54
CA THR A 30 -11.98 -9.59 13.88
C THR A 30 -11.72 -8.09 13.76
N PRO A 31 -12.28 -7.22 14.63
CA PRO A 31 -12.01 -5.78 14.60
C PRO A 31 -10.50 -5.45 14.68
N TRP A 32 -9.72 -6.33 15.32
CA TRP A 32 -8.26 -6.28 15.32
C TRP A 32 -7.64 -6.36 13.92
N VAL A 33 -8.12 -7.29 13.09
CA VAL A 33 -7.64 -7.48 11.71
C VAL A 33 -7.94 -6.25 10.87
N ALA A 34 -9.14 -5.67 11.02
CA ALA A 34 -9.52 -4.43 10.35
C ALA A 34 -8.59 -3.26 10.77
N PHE A 35 -8.25 -3.14 12.06
CA PHE A 35 -7.35 -2.11 12.56
C PHE A 35 -5.94 -2.23 11.96
N VAL A 36 -5.39 -3.46 11.92
CA VAL A 36 -4.08 -3.74 11.33
C VAL A 36 -4.07 -3.46 9.82
N LEU A 37 -5.14 -3.84 9.12
CA LEU A 37 -5.36 -3.56 7.70
C LEU A 37 -5.32 -2.06 7.39
N VAL A 38 -6.07 -1.26 8.15
CA VAL A 38 -6.12 0.19 7.98
C VAL A 38 -4.76 0.81 8.24
N THR A 39 -4.12 0.43 9.36
CA THR A 39 -2.81 0.97 9.77
C THR A 39 -1.73 0.67 8.72
N SER A 40 -1.63 -0.58 8.28
CA SER A 40 -0.68 -0.93 7.23
C SER A 40 -1.08 -0.31 5.89
N GLY A 41 -2.37 -0.04 5.69
CA GLY A 41 -2.93 0.63 4.50
C GLY A 41 -2.34 2.01 4.35
N ILE A 42 -2.33 2.75 5.47
CA ILE A 42 -1.75 4.07 5.59
C ILE A 42 -0.23 4.02 5.34
N VAL A 43 0.50 3.07 5.94
CA VAL A 43 1.96 2.93 5.76
C VAL A 43 2.34 2.76 4.29
N VAL A 44 1.56 1.99 3.54
CA VAL A 44 1.75 1.79 2.09
C VAL A 44 1.26 2.98 1.27
N TRP A 45 0.19 3.65 1.71
CA TRP A 45 -0.33 4.85 1.07
C TRP A 45 0.64 6.02 1.15
N VAL A 46 1.39 6.17 2.25
CA VAL A 46 2.36 7.27 2.45
C VAL A 46 3.39 7.40 1.31
N PRO A 47 4.17 6.37 0.93
CA PRO A 47 5.13 6.46 -0.16
C PRO A 47 4.46 6.61 -1.54
N LEU A 48 3.27 6.05 -1.73
CA LEU A 48 2.49 6.18 -2.96
C LEU A 48 1.99 7.62 -3.16
N TYR A 49 1.35 8.18 -2.14
CA TYR A 49 0.77 9.53 -2.14
C TYR A 49 1.86 10.61 -2.34
N LYS A 50 2.97 10.50 -1.60
CA LYS A 50 4.09 11.45 -1.70
C LYS A 50 4.74 11.44 -3.08
N LYS A 51 4.67 10.32 -3.80
CA LYS A 51 5.21 10.15 -5.14
C LYS A 51 4.24 10.62 -6.22
N TYR A 52 2.94 10.39 -6.08
CA TYR A 52 1.91 10.87 -7.00
C TYR A 52 1.86 12.40 -7.05
N ILE A 53 1.89 13.06 -5.88
CA ILE A 53 1.92 14.52 -5.77
C ILE A 53 3.20 15.13 -6.35
N LYS A 54 4.35 14.45 -6.21
CA LYS A 54 5.63 14.99 -6.67
C LYS A 54 5.86 14.82 -8.18
N ASN A 55 5.24 13.82 -8.81
CA ASN A 55 5.35 13.61 -10.26
C ASN A 55 4.35 14.43 -11.08
N GLY A 56 3.21 14.86 -10.51
CA GLY A 56 2.26 15.75 -11.17
C GLY A 56 2.77 17.19 -11.37
N ARG A 57 3.90 17.56 -10.77
CA ARG A 57 4.47 18.92 -10.83
C ARG A 57 5.57 19.09 -11.88
N ARG A 58 5.80 18.11 -12.76
CA ARG A 58 6.73 18.20 -13.90
C ARG A 58 6.03 18.22 -15.26
N ASP A 59 4.72 18.35 -15.28
CA ASP A 59 3.92 18.47 -16.51
C ASP A 59 3.30 19.88 -16.68
N LYS A 60 3.92 20.90 -16.07
CA LYS A 60 3.66 22.32 -16.41
C LYS A 60 4.97 23.07 -16.45
#